data_AF-A0A813JP52-F1
#
_entry.id   AF-A0A813JP52-F1
#
_cell.length_a   1.000
_cell.length_b   1.000
_cell.length_c   1.000
_cell.angle_alpha   90.00
_cell.angle_beta   90.00
_cell.angle_gamma   90.00
#
_symmetry.space_group_name_H-M   'P 1'
#
loop_
_entity.id
_entity.type
_entity.pdbx_description
1 polymer ?
#
loop_
_entity_poly.entity_id
_entity_poly.type
_entity_poly.pdbx_seq_one_letter_code
_entity_poly.pdbx_strand_id
1 'polypeptide(L)'
;SPFFGNSRALCAGMLSASSLVLAAASSAEDRIVETMAHKEGFLWGAATAAYQIEGAWNSFGKQRSIWDNFCQKGGGVVKNETGNVAAEFYDRYEADLQRVADYGFNSFRFSISWPRIFPKGLDGVHRPNPEGVQFYMHVLDSLKAKNIIPLVTIFHWDLPDDLD
;
A
#
# COMPACT_ATOMS: atom_id res chain seq x y z
N SER A 1 -13.51 19.98 -77.29
CA SER A 1 -13.21 21.21 -78.04
C SER A 1 -14.10 22.32 -77.53
N PRO A 2 -13.63 23.56 -77.44
CA PRO A 2 -12.66 24.02 -76.43
C PRO A 2 -13.04 25.40 -75.86
N PHE A 3 -12.32 25.93 -74.86
CA PHE A 3 -11.73 27.28 -74.95
C PHE A 3 -10.58 27.43 -73.93
N PHE A 4 -9.54 28.11 -74.41
CA PHE A 4 -8.15 28.19 -73.93
C PHE A 4 -7.92 29.23 -72.82
N GLY A 5 -6.79 29.09 -72.11
CA GLY A 5 -6.18 30.18 -71.32
C GLY A 5 -4.88 29.75 -70.63
N ASN A 6 -3.74 30.28 -71.09
CA ASN A 6 -2.39 29.75 -70.93
C ASN A 6 -1.57 30.36 -69.75
N SER A 7 -0.52 29.63 -69.35
CA SER A 7 0.83 30.10 -68.97
C SER A 7 1.24 30.42 -67.51
N ARG A 8 2.28 29.66 -67.09
CA ARG A 8 3.48 30.01 -66.27
C ARG A 8 3.24 30.29 -64.77
N ALA A 9 4.11 29.96 -63.81
CA ALA A 9 5.29 29.11 -63.67
C ALA A 9 5.66 29.16 -62.16
N LEU A 10 6.49 28.21 -61.72
CA LEU A 10 7.41 28.28 -60.57
C LEU A 10 6.84 28.27 -59.14
N CYS A 11 7.20 27.19 -58.44
CA CYS A 11 8.19 27.18 -57.35
C CYS A 11 7.71 26.55 -56.03
N ALA A 12 8.66 25.76 -55.50
CA ALA A 12 8.93 25.52 -54.09
C ALA A 12 7.94 24.63 -53.31
N GLY A 13 8.27 23.34 -53.31
CA GLY A 13 8.46 22.55 -52.09
C GLY A 13 7.47 22.76 -50.94
N MET A 14 6.41 21.96 -50.91
CA MET A 14 5.82 21.57 -49.64
C MET A 14 6.69 20.47 -49.04
N LEU A 15 7.52 20.87 -48.07
CA LEU A 15 8.15 19.97 -47.11
C LEU A 15 7.09 19.01 -46.59
N SER A 16 7.24 17.73 -46.91
CA SER A 16 6.70 16.65 -46.12
C SER A 16 7.20 16.87 -44.69
N ALA A 17 6.35 17.40 -43.83
CA ALA A 17 6.58 17.37 -42.40
C ALA A 17 6.56 15.89 -42.00
N SER A 18 7.74 15.26 -42.06
CA SER A 18 7.99 13.99 -41.38
C SER A 18 7.49 14.20 -39.97
N SER A 19 6.40 13.51 -39.65
CA SER A 19 5.87 13.43 -38.31
C SER A 19 6.89 12.65 -37.51
N LEU A 20 7.95 13.33 -37.09
CA LEU A 20 8.86 12.84 -36.07
C LEU A 20 8.04 12.93 -34.78
N VAL A 21 7.22 11.91 -34.55
CA VAL A 21 6.81 11.57 -33.19
C VAL A 21 8.11 11.27 -32.49
N LEU A 22 8.62 12.26 -31.75
CA LEU A 22 9.71 12.07 -30.83
C LEU A 22 9.15 11.10 -29.78
N ALA A 23 9.35 9.80 -29.97
CA ALA A 23 9.04 8.81 -28.96
C ALA A 23 9.86 9.20 -27.73
N ALA A 24 9.20 9.78 -26.73
CA ALA A 24 9.83 10.03 -25.45
C ALA A 24 10.45 8.70 -25.00
N ALA A 25 11.74 8.70 -24.69
CA ALA A 25 12.38 7.51 -24.15
C ALA A 25 11.55 7.06 -22.93
N SER A 26 11.02 5.83 -22.97
CA SER A 26 10.17 5.35 -21.88
C SER A 26 10.94 5.44 -20.57
N SER A 27 10.25 5.85 -19.51
CA SER A 27 10.87 5.96 -18.19
C SER A 27 11.34 4.59 -17.70
N ALA A 28 12.21 4.57 -16.68
CA ALA A 28 12.56 3.30 -16.05
C ALA A 28 11.32 2.55 -15.54
N GLU A 29 10.32 3.29 -15.07
CA GLU A 29 9.04 2.75 -14.59
C GLU A 29 8.24 2.12 -15.72
N ASP A 30 8.11 2.80 -16.86
CA ASP A 30 7.41 2.29 -18.04
C ASP A 30 7.98 0.96 -18.50
N ARG A 31 9.32 0.82 -18.50
CA ARG A 31 9.98 -0.44 -18.87
C ARG A 31 9.68 -1.58 -17.90
N ILE A 32 9.59 -1.30 -16.59
CA ILE A 32 9.24 -2.31 -15.59
C ILE A 32 7.80 -2.76 -15.81
N VAL A 33 6.86 -1.81 -16.00
CA VAL A 33 5.46 -2.12 -16.27
C VAL A 33 5.33 -2.94 -17.56
N GLU A 34 5.93 -2.50 -18.67
CA GLU A 34 5.89 -3.22 -19.93
C GLU A 34 6.46 -4.65 -19.81
N THR A 35 7.56 -4.82 -19.06
CA THR A 35 8.21 -6.13 -18.90
C THR A 35 7.42 -7.07 -17.98
N MET A 36 6.80 -6.53 -16.92
CA MET A 36 6.26 -7.34 -15.81
C MET A 36 4.72 -7.38 -15.74
N ALA A 37 3.99 -6.45 -16.37
CA ALA A 37 2.52 -6.36 -16.28
C ALA A 37 1.81 -7.63 -16.79
N HIS A 38 2.43 -8.36 -17.72
CA HIS A 38 1.88 -9.58 -18.31
C HIS A 38 2.61 -10.86 -17.85
N LYS A 39 3.53 -10.76 -16.89
CA LYS A 39 4.21 -11.94 -16.34
C LYS A 39 3.28 -12.65 -15.38
N GLU A 40 2.90 -13.86 -15.76
CA GLU A 40 2.11 -14.74 -14.91
C GLU A 40 2.79 -14.94 -13.54
N GLY A 41 2.01 -14.83 -12.47
CA GLY A 41 2.50 -14.96 -11.10
C GLY A 41 3.30 -13.77 -10.56
N PHE A 42 3.53 -12.70 -11.34
CA PHE A 42 4.17 -11.51 -10.82
C PHE A 42 3.23 -10.73 -9.88
N LEU A 43 3.74 -10.33 -8.72
CA LEU A 43 2.95 -9.65 -7.70
C LEU A 43 3.20 -8.14 -7.72
N TRP A 44 2.12 -7.39 -7.88
CA TRP A 44 2.05 -5.95 -7.72
C TRP A 44 1.19 -5.65 -6.49
N GLY A 45 1.71 -4.86 -5.57
CA GLY A 45 1.03 -4.64 -4.30
C GLY A 45 1.55 -3.47 -3.51
N ALA A 46 0.85 -3.19 -2.42
CA ALA A 46 1.24 -2.25 -1.39
C ALA A 46 1.72 -2.99 -0.14
N ALA A 47 2.48 -2.28 0.71
CA ALA A 47 3.01 -2.83 1.96
C ALA A 47 2.76 -1.88 3.13
N THR A 48 2.41 -2.42 4.29
CA THR A 48 2.15 -1.68 5.52
C THR A 48 2.75 -2.40 6.75
N ALA A 49 2.73 -1.71 7.90
CA ALA A 49 3.07 -2.29 9.20
C ALA A 49 2.04 -1.86 10.26
N ALA A 50 1.73 -2.77 11.19
CA ALA A 50 0.64 -2.65 12.14
C ALA A 50 0.65 -1.32 12.92
N TYR A 51 1.74 -1.01 13.63
CA TYR A 51 1.83 0.22 14.43
C TYR A 51 1.68 1.50 13.58
N GLN A 52 2.09 1.45 12.31
CA GLN A 52 2.06 2.62 11.43
C GLN A 52 0.66 2.95 10.90
N ILE A 53 -0.26 1.97 10.82
CA ILE A 53 -1.56 2.16 10.17
C ILE A 53 -2.78 1.83 11.04
N GLU A 54 -2.67 0.91 12.01
CA GLU A 54 -3.86 0.34 12.68
C GLU A 54 -4.58 1.34 13.58
N GLY A 55 -3.85 2.06 14.43
CA GLY A 55 -4.47 2.80 15.53
C GLY A 55 -5.05 1.85 16.58
N ALA A 56 -6.13 2.28 17.24
CA ALA A 56 -6.82 1.51 18.28
C ALA A 56 -5.83 0.94 19.32
N TRP A 57 -4.85 1.76 19.73
CA TRP A 57 -3.63 1.31 20.39
C TRP A 57 -3.84 0.67 21.77
N ASN A 58 -4.91 1.04 22.46
CA ASN A 58 -5.28 0.57 23.80
C ASN A 58 -6.71 -0.01 23.86
N SER A 59 -7.25 -0.41 22.71
CA SER A 59 -8.62 -0.93 22.58
C SER A 59 -8.60 -2.43 22.35
N PHE A 60 -9.74 -3.09 22.58
CA PHE A 60 -9.98 -4.49 22.21
C PHE A 60 -8.93 -5.46 22.76
N GLY A 61 -8.51 -5.25 24.02
CA GLY A 61 -7.52 -6.08 24.71
C GLY A 61 -6.07 -5.90 24.26
N LYS A 62 -5.75 -5.01 23.31
CA LYS A 62 -4.37 -4.72 22.93
C LYS A 62 -3.61 -4.06 24.09
N GLN A 63 -2.43 -4.58 24.38
CA GLN A 63 -1.50 -3.93 25.32
C GLN A 63 -0.55 -2.94 24.64
N ARG A 64 0.26 -2.23 25.43
CA ARG A 64 1.28 -1.33 24.90
C ARG A 64 2.42 -2.09 24.22
N SER A 65 2.94 -1.48 23.16
CA SER A 65 4.19 -1.84 22.51
C SER A 65 5.32 -0.91 22.96
N ILE A 66 6.58 -1.29 22.68
CA ILE A 66 7.74 -0.42 22.85
C ILE A 66 7.60 0.91 22.10
N TRP A 67 6.92 0.92 20.95
CA TRP A 67 6.66 2.14 20.19
C TRP A 67 5.58 3.02 20.82
N ASP A 68 4.56 2.44 21.46
CA ASP A 68 3.57 3.21 22.21
C ASP A 68 4.28 4.02 23.31
N ASN A 69 5.15 3.37 24.07
CA ASN A 69 5.92 4.04 25.12
C ASN A 69 6.94 5.04 24.57
N PHE A 70 7.71 4.68 23.55
CA PHE A 70 8.70 5.56 22.93
C PHE A 70 8.07 6.85 22.40
N CYS A 71 6.96 6.74 21.65
CA CYS A 71 6.24 7.89 21.10
C CYS A 71 5.58 8.73 22.20
N GLN A 72 4.89 8.11 23.17
CA GLN A 72 4.14 8.82 24.21
C GLN A 72 5.04 9.51 25.25
N LYS A 73 6.28 9.03 25.44
CA LYS A 73 7.29 9.72 26.27
C LYS A 73 7.67 11.10 25.71
N GLY A 74 7.54 11.29 24.40
CA GLY A 74 7.89 12.53 23.70
C GLY A 74 9.39 12.73 23.49
N GLY A 75 9.74 13.61 22.56
CA GLY A 75 11.12 13.99 22.23
C GLY A 75 11.86 13.04 21.28
N GLY A 76 11.34 11.83 21.04
CA GLY A 76 11.94 10.82 20.14
C GLY A 76 11.38 10.79 18.71
N VAL A 77 10.28 11.49 18.45
CA VAL A 77 9.58 11.51 17.15
C VAL A 77 9.34 12.95 16.72
N VAL A 78 9.49 13.22 15.43
CA VAL A 78 9.20 14.54 14.83
C VAL A 78 7.77 14.94 15.19
N LYS A 79 7.59 16.16 15.70
CA LYS A 79 6.29 16.71 16.18
C LYS A 79 5.61 15.90 17.29
N ASN A 80 6.31 14.96 17.94
CA ASN A 80 5.74 14.07 18.96
C ASN A 80 4.50 13.29 18.48
N GLU A 81 4.51 12.89 17.20
CA GLU A 81 3.44 12.05 16.64
C GLU A 81 3.41 10.65 17.28
N THR A 82 2.23 10.04 17.34
CA THR A 82 1.99 8.72 17.96
C THR A 82 1.19 7.81 17.05
N GLY A 83 1.29 6.50 17.25
CA GLY A 83 0.46 5.49 16.57
C GLY A 83 -0.95 5.34 17.15
N ASN A 84 -1.41 6.26 18.02
CA ASN A 84 -2.66 6.09 18.75
C ASN A 84 -3.88 6.00 17.83
N VAL A 85 -3.90 6.84 16.77
CA VAL A 85 -4.96 6.90 15.75
C VAL A 85 -4.44 6.35 14.41
N ALA A 86 -3.22 6.73 14.02
CA ALA A 86 -2.58 6.30 12.78
C ALA A 86 -3.46 6.57 11.53
N ALA A 87 -3.62 5.58 10.64
CA ALA A 87 -4.51 5.66 9.49
C ALA A 87 -5.92 5.09 9.77
N GLU A 88 -6.22 4.77 11.04
CA GLU A 88 -7.47 4.14 11.47
C GLU A 88 -7.76 2.80 10.75
N PHE A 89 -6.73 2.08 10.31
CA PHE A 89 -6.92 0.83 9.55
C PHE A 89 -7.66 -0.24 10.36
N TYR A 90 -7.55 -0.23 11.69
CA TYR A 90 -8.30 -1.17 12.54
C TYR A 90 -9.82 -1.09 12.28
N ASP A 91 -10.35 0.14 12.16
CA ASP A 91 -11.78 0.39 11.94
C ASP A 91 -12.16 0.47 10.46
N ARG A 92 -11.18 0.75 9.57
CA ARG A 92 -11.42 1.10 8.16
C ARG A 92 -10.82 0.13 7.16
N TYR A 93 -10.31 -1.03 7.60
CA TYR A 93 -9.62 -2.00 6.73
C TYR A 93 -10.43 -2.36 5.48
N GLU A 94 -11.75 -2.47 5.56
CA GLU A 94 -12.57 -2.81 4.38
C GLU A 94 -12.47 -1.77 3.26
N ALA A 95 -12.50 -0.49 3.61
CA ALA A 95 -12.37 0.61 2.66
C ALA A 95 -10.94 0.68 2.09
N ASP A 96 -9.93 0.46 2.93
CA ASP A 96 -8.54 0.47 2.48
C ASP A 96 -8.23 -0.71 1.56
N LEU A 97 -8.74 -1.91 1.87
CA LEU A 97 -8.60 -3.08 1.03
C LEU A 97 -9.42 -2.96 -0.26
N GLN A 98 -10.54 -2.24 -0.25
CA GLN A 98 -11.25 -1.91 -1.47
C GLN A 98 -10.38 -1.02 -2.38
N ARG A 99 -9.71 -0.01 -1.83
CA ARG A 99 -8.78 0.82 -2.62
C ARG A 99 -7.63 0.02 -3.20
N VAL A 100 -7.05 -0.92 -2.45
CA VAL A 100 -6.02 -1.84 -2.96
C VAL A 100 -6.53 -2.59 -4.19
N ALA A 101 -7.77 -3.08 -4.18
CA ALA A 101 -8.39 -3.72 -5.33
C ALA A 101 -8.64 -2.74 -6.49
N ASP A 102 -9.15 -1.54 -6.20
CA ASP A 102 -9.45 -0.52 -7.20
C ASP A 102 -8.19 -0.05 -7.96
N TYR A 103 -7.02 -0.07 -7.30
CA TYR A 103 -5.73 0.19 -7.94
C TYR A 103 -5.18 -0.97 -8.80
N GLY A 104 -5.88 -2.11 -8.83
CA GLY A 104 -5.46 -3.29 -9.60
C GLY A 104 -4.33 -4.08 -8.95
N PHE A 105 -4.07 -3.89 -7.65
CA PHE A 105 -3.09 -4.69 -6.93
C PHE A 105 -3.59 -6.12 -6.71
N ASN A 106 -2.69 -7.08 -6.91
CA ASN A 106 -2.96 -8.51 -6.72
C ASN A 106 -2.31 -9.07 -5.44
N SER A 107 -1.57 -8.24 -4.69
CA SER A 107 -0.99 -8.60 -3.41
C SER A 107 -1.06 -7.46 -2.41
N PHE A 108 -1.11 -7.80 -1.12
CA PHE A 108 -1.06 -6.84 -0.02
C PHE A 108 -0.20 -7.38 1.10
N ARG A 109 0.89 -6.69 1.40
CA ARG A 109 1.76 -7.03 2.52
C ARG A 109 1.36 -6.23 3.76
N PHE A 110 1.15 -6.91 4.87
CA PHE A 110 0.90 -6.28 6.17
C PHE A 110 1.62 -7.03 7.27
N SER A 111 1.75 -6.41 8.46
CA SER A 111 2.25 -7.10 9.65
C SER A 111 1.15 -7.34 10.67
N ILE A 112 1.35 -8.35 11.51
CA ILE A 112 0.50 -8.63 12.67
C ILE A 112 1.10 -7.92 13.88
N SER A 113 0.25 -7.30 14.70
CA SER A 113 0.66 -6.69 15.95
C SER A 113 0.74 -7.73 17.07
N TRP A 114 1.95 -8.02 17.52
CA TRP A 114 2.17 -8.92 18.66
C TRP A 114 1.37 -8.49 19.90
N PRO A 115 1.45 -7.25 20.41
CA PRO A 115 0.72 -6.85 21.61
C PRO A 115 -0.80 -6.84 21.45
N ARG A 116 -1.31 -6.95 20.21
CA ARG A 116 -2.73 -7.18 19.94
C ARG A 116 -3.10 -8.65 20.01
N ILE A 117 -2.26 -9.56 19.47
CA ILE A 117 -2.51 -11.01 19.48
C ILE A 117 -2.21 -11.65 20.83
N PHE A 118 -1.07 -11.32 21.45
CA PHE A 118 -0.62 -11.92 22.71
C PHE A 118 -0.36 -10.86 23.79
N PRO A 119 -1.39 -10.12 24.24
CA PRO A 119 -1.26 -9.24 25.39
C PRO A 119 -1.05 -10.03 26.69
N LYS A 120 -0.44 -9.38 27.69
CA LYS A 120 -0.26 -9.87 29.05
C LYS A 120 -1.58 -9.74 29.81
N GLY A 121 -2.07 -10.84 30.36
CA GLY A 121 -3.22 -10.84 31.27
C GLY A 121 -2.89 -10.18 32.62
N LEU A 122 -3.92 -9.96 33.44
CA LEU A 122 -3.76 -9.43 34.80
C LEU A 122 -2.93 -10.35 35.71
N ASP A 123 -2.86 -11.64 35.38
CA ASP A 123 -2.03 -12.64 36.05
C ASP A 123 -0.57 -12.67 35.55
N GLY A 124 -0.20 -11.75 34.66
CA GLY A 124 1.15 -11.61 34.15
C GLY A 124 1.51 -12.56 33.01
N VAL A 125 0.54 -13.31 32.46
CA VAL A 125 0.80 -14.32 31.43
C VAL A 125 0.28 -13.84 30.07
N HIS A 126 1.11 -13.93 29.03
CA HIS A 126 0.68 -13.65 27.66
C HIS A 126 -0.22 -14.75 27.11
N ARG A 127 -1.38 -14.38 26.57
CA ARG A 127 -2.33 -15.33 25.97
C ARG A 127 -2.94 -14.75 24.69
N PRO A 128 -3.41 -15.61 23.76
CA PRO A 128 -4.18 -15.16 22.62
C PRO A 128 -5.35 -14.28 23.04
N ASN A 129 -5.46 -13.10 22.46
CA ASN A 129 -6.60 -12.21 22.55
C ASN A 129 -7.59 -12.51 21.41
N PRO A 130 -8.78 -13.06 21.69
CA PRO A 130 -9.73 -13.44 20.65
C PRO A 130 -10.14 -12.28 19.73
N GLU A 131 -10.29 -11.07 20.26
CA GLU A 131 -10.66 -9.89 19.45
C GLU A 131 -9.53 -9.49 18.51
N GLY A 132 -8.28 -9.55 18.99
CA GLY A 132 -7.10 -9.33 18.16
C GLY A 132 -6.98 -10.34 17.03
N VAL A 133 -7.20 -11.62 17.33
CA VAL A 133 -7.20 -12.70 16.32
C VAL A 133 -8.33 -12.48 15.30
N GLN A 134 -9.53 -12.15 15.77
CA GLN A 134 -10.69 -11.93 14.91
C GLN A 134 -10.47 -10.78 13.92
N PHE A 135 -9.83 -9.68 14.35
CA PHE A 135 -9.48 -8.58 13.46
C PHE A 135 -8.65 -9.05 12.25
N TYR A 136 -7.56 -9.78 12.47
CA TYR A 136 -6.73 -10.26 11.34
C TYR A 136 -7.43 -11.34 10.51
N MET A 137 -8.32 -12.14 11.11
CA MET A 137 -9.16 -13.07 10.36
C MET A 137 -10.07 -12.30 9.38
N HIS A 138 -10.72 -11.22 9.81
CA HIS A 138 -11.54 -10.40 8.93
C HIS A 138 -10.72 -9.70 7.83
N VAL A 139 -9.51 -9.24 8.13
CA VAL A 139 -8.58 -8.68 7.12
C VAL A 139 -8.25 -9.73 6.06
N LEU A 140 -7.89 -10.95 6.48
CA LEU A 140 -7.59 -12.06 5.58
C LEU A 140 -8.79 -12.47 4.73
N ASP A 141 -9.98 -12.54 5.32
CA ASP A 141 -11.22 -12.85 4.62
C ASP A 141 -11.56 -11.77 3.58
N SER A 142 -11.36 -10.49 3.91
CA SER A 142 -11.59 -9.37 2.97
C SER A 142 -10.60 -9.37 1.80
N LEU A 143 -9.32 -9.70 2.05
CA LEU A 143 -8.32 -9.90 0.99
C LEU A 143 -8.69 -11.06 0.07
N LYS A 144 -9.09 -12.20 0.67
CA LYS A 144 -9.53 -13.39 -0.06
C LYS A 144 -10.75 -13.09 -0.94
N ALA A 145 -11.74 -12.38 -0.41
CA ALA A 145 -12.94 -11.99 -1.16
C ALA A 145 -12.63 -11.10 -2.38
N LYS A 146 -11.49 -10.40 -2.37
CA LYS A 146 -11.02 -9.52 -3.45
C LYS A 146 -9.97 -10.18 -4.37
N ASN A 147 -9.67 -11.47 -4.17
CA ASN A 147 -8.60 -12.19 -4.86
C ASN A 147 -7.21 -11.53 -4.72
N ILE A 148 -6.95 -10.90 -3.58
CA ILE A 148 -5.65 -10.30 -3.26
C ILE A 148 -4.84 -11.27 -2.41
N ILE A 149 -3.59 -11.53 -2.80
CA ILE A 149 -2.69 -12.44 -2.09
C ILE A 149 -2.14 -11.74 -0.83
N PRO A 150 -2.39 -12.27 0.39
CA PRO A 150 -1.81 -11.73 1.61
C PRO A 150 -0.34 -12.12 1.75
N LEU A 151 0.53 -11.14 2.01
CA LEU A 151 1.92 -11.35 2.39
C LEU A 151 2.10 -10.94 3.86
N VAL A 152 2.13 -11.91 4.76
CA VAL A 152 2.07 -11.64 6.21
C VAL A 152 3.46 -11.55 6.82
N THR A 153 3.75 -10.40 7.44
CA THR A 153 4.94 -10.20 8.28
C THR A 153 4.58 -10.49 9.73
N ILE A 154 5.17 -11.51 10.34
CA ILE A 154 4.83 -11.93 11.71
C ILE A 154 5.28 -10.89 12.76
N PHE A 155 6.41 -10.22 12.52
CA PHE A 155 6.95 -9.21 13.43
C PHE A 155 7.51 -8.02 12.64
N HIS A 156 7.07 -6.81 12.99
CA HIS A 156 7.54 -5.56 12.39
C HIS A 156 7.78 -4.49 13.46
N TRP A 157 8.63 -4.84 14.42
CA TRP A 157 9.21 -3.94 15.44
C TRP A 157 8.25 -3.43 16.52
N ASP A 158 7.02 -3.93 16.61
CA ASP A 158 6.05 -3.55 17.63
C ASP A 158 6.00 -4.56 18.79
N LEU A 159 7.14 -4.80 19.42
CA LEU A 159 7.24 -5.71 20.58
C LEU A 159 6.34 -5.24 21.74
N PRO A 160 5.66 -6.14 22.46
CA PRO A 160 5.19 -5.89 23.82
C PRO A 160 6.16 -5.08 24.67
N ASP A 161 5.69 -3.99 25.26
CA ASP A 161 6.54 -3.11 26.08
C ASP A 161 7.16 -3.80 27.31
N ASP A 162 6.51 -4.84 27.82
CA ASP A 162 6.97 -5.60 28.98
C ASP A 162 7.98 -6.71 28.63
N LEU A 163 8.42 -6.79 27.37
CA LEU A 163 9.40 -7.75 26.86
C LEU A 163 10.69 -7.11 26.34
N ASP A 164 10.86 -5.79 26.46
CA ASP A 164 12.09 -5.05 26.11
C ASP A 164 13.20 -5.19 27.17
#